data_AF-A0A2V8X901-F1
#
_entry.id   AF-A0A2V8X901-F1
#
_cell.length_a   1.000
_cell.length_b   1.000
_cell.length_c   1.000
_cell.angle_alpha   90.00
_cell.angle_beta   90.00
_cell.angle_gamma   90.00
#
_symmetry.space_group_name_H-M   'P 1'
#
loop_
_entity.id
_entity.type
_entity.pdbx_description
1 polymer ?
#
loop_
_entity_poly.entity_id
_entity_poly.type
_entity_poly.pdbx_seq_one_letter_code
_entity_poly.pdbx_strand_id
1 'polypeptide(L)'
;MEPVITGDDPKTITTLNPQPDATENLYLIGRPTLKQFLRFVKDNAIHSPSSGHLVEEWQAANKIVRELEKEQAGLADNPSIEPVDPENELLLEFLQVPLVRHSFNTVPTEVAYVDLDRMVVYQHHIDLTFVEQLKRKLGPSPSEEEIFRACLPSAPSLPPVKWTRTHRDTFVFVSPSDDMRFLGAMQMEAENIKDYPPPGNLAGVVGLAVGFGSNFLNAIYTEKRLILNNGSHRAYALRDLGVTRVPCIVQHVSSRDELSVLACTAVADAPNFFLQDPRPMMLKDYFDPRLRKVMSIHRRLRQVTVKFDVDVTFAPAI
;
A
#
# COMPACT_ATOMS: atom_id res chain seq x y z
N MET A 1 2.95 -5.92 55.31
CA MET A 1 1.66 -5.61 54.66
C MET A 1 1.99 -5.04 53.30
N GLU A 2 2.01 -5.90 52.28
CA GLU A 2 2.09 -5.48 50.88
C GLU A 2 0.69 -5.04 50.42
N PRO A 3 0.54 -3.95 49.65
CA PRO A 3 -0.73 -3.65 49.03
C PRO A 3 -0.83 -4.43 47.71
N VAL A 4 -1.81 -5.33 47.70
CA VAL A 4 -2.40 -5.93 46.50
C VAL A 4 -3.07 -4.81 45.70
N ILE A 5 -2.63 -4.58 44.46
CA ILE A 5 -3.38 -3.78 43.48
C ILE A 5 -4.06 -4.73 42.51
N THR A 6 -5.33 -4.99 42.80
CA THR A 6 -6.30 -5.61 41.91
C THR A 6 -6.82 -4.59 40.90
N GLY A 7 -6.72 -4.93 39.61
CA GLY A 7 -7.72 -4.69 38.56
C GLY A 7 -8.13 -3.25 38.22
N ASP A 8 -7.83 -2.85 36.99
CA ASP A 8 -8.75 -2.00 36.23
C ASP A 8 -8.72 -2.38 34.74
N ASP A 9 -9.87 -2.19 34.10
CA ASP A 9 -10.46 -3.00 33.05
C ASP A 9 -9.74 -3.14 31.68
N PRO A 10 -9.90 -4.29 30.99
CA PRO A 10 -9.47 -4.43 29.61
C PRO A 10 -10.32 -3.52 28.71
N LYS A 11 -9.69 -2.46 28.17
CA LYS A 11 -10.25 -1.60 27.14
C LYS A 11 -10.94 -2.45 26.06
N THR A 12 -12.20 -2.11 25.83
CA THR A 12 -13.16 -2.63 24.87
C THR A 12 -12.51 -3.42 23.73
N ILE A 13 -12.61 -4.74 23.81
CA ILE A 13 -12.33 -5.64 22.70
C ILE A 13 -13.41 -5.36 21.65
N THR A 14 -13.08 -4.56 20.64
CA THR A 14 -13.88 -4.52 19.42
C THR A 14 -13.79 -5.91 18.81
N THR A 15 -14.82 -6.73 19.06
CA THR A 15 -14.97 -8.05 18.48
C THR A 15 -15.01 -7.88 16.96
N LEU A 16 -13.91 -8.25 16.33
CA LEU A 16 -13.87 -8.42 14.87
C LEU A 16 -14.93 -9.46 14.55
N ASN A 17 -16.00 -9.07 13.85
CA ASN A 17 -16.91 -10.02 13.23
C ASN A 17 -16.07 -11.07 12.49
N PRO A 18 -16.38 -12.37 12.62
CA PRO A 18 -15.65 -13.41 11.91
C PRO A 18 -15.74 -13.11 10.41
N GLN A 19 -14.62 -12.66 9.86
CA GLN A 19 -14.47 -12.45 8.43
C GLN A 19 -14.23 -13.82 7.79
N PRO A 20 -14.74 -14.07 6.58
CA PRO A 20 -14.59 -15.35 5.91
C PRO A 20 -13.11 -15.76 5.77
N ASP A 21 -12.85 -17.07 5.85
CA ASP A 21 -11.50 -17.67 5.72
C ASP A 21 -10.93 -17.55 4.29
N ALA A 22 -11.79 -17.22 3.33
CA ALA A 22 -11.47 -16.98 1.94
C ALA A 22 -11.68 -15.51 1.58
N THR A 23 -10.79 -14.97 0.74
CA THR A 23 -10.98 -13.69 0.07
C THR A 23 -10.91 -13.87 -1.45
N GLU A 24 -11.70 -13.08 -2.17
CA GLU A 24 -11.62 -13.01 -3.63
C GLU A 24 -10.47 -12.09 -4.04
N ASN A 25 -9.61 -12.57 -4.93
CA ASN A 25 -8.45 -11.85 -5.40
C ASN A 25 -8.37 -11.90 -6.93
N LEU A 26 -8.07 -10.75 -7.52
CA LEU A 26 -7.79 -10.59 -8.93
C LEU A 26 -6.28 -10.59 -9.14
N TYR A 27 -5.78 -11.34 -10.12
CA TYR A 27 -4.38 -11.32 -10.55
C TYR A 27 -4.26 -11.03 -12.05
N LEU A 28 -3.43 -10.05 -12.44
CA LEU A 28 -3.09 -9.75 -13.83
C LEU A 28 -2.23 -10.86 -14.43
N ILE A 29 -2.59 -11.33 -15.61
CA ILE A 29 -1.89 -12.40 -16.34
C ILE A 29 -1.39 -11.92 -17.69
N GLY A 30 -0.55 -12.72 -18.34
CA GLY A 30 0.05 -12.40 -19.63
C GLY A 30 1.27 -11.46 -19.57
N ARG A 31 1.33 -10.49 -18.63
CA ARG A 31 2.52 -9.64 -18.42
C ARG A 31 3.45 -10.14 -17.31
N PRO A 32 2.98 -10.40 -16.09
CA PRO A 32 3.81 -11.08 -15.10
C PRO A 32 4.32 -12.39 -15.69
N THR A 33 5.56 -12.76 -15.38
CA THR A 33 6.15 -13.98 -15.93
C THR A 33 5.28 -15.20 -15.57
N LEU A 34 5.24 -16.20 -16.45
CA LEU A 34 4.53 -17.46 -16.19
C LEU A 34 4.94 -18.05 -14.83
N LYS A 35 6.23 -17.97 -14.48
CA LYS A 35 6.75 -18.41 -13.18
C LYS A 35 6.12 -17.66 -12.00
N GLN A 36 5.99 -16.33 -12.09
CA GLN A 36 5.33 -15.52 -11.05
C GLN A 36 3.86 -15.90 -10.91
N PHE A 37 3.15 -16.05 -12.03
CA PHE A 37 1.73 -16.43 -12.02
C PHE A 37 1.52 -17.83 -11.41
N LEU A 38 2.24 -18.85 -11.88
CA LEU A 38 2.13 -20.22 -11.35
C LEU A 38 2.47 -20.28 -9.86
N ARG A 39 3.51 -19.55 -9.44
CA ARG A 39 3.88 -19.45 -8.02
C ARG A 39 2.77 -18.79 -7.20
N PHE A 40 2.21 -17.68 -7.67
CA PHE A 40 1.13 -16.99 -6.96
C PHE A 40 -0.08 -17.90 -6.76
N VAL A 41 -0.54 -18.60 -7.81
CA VAL A 41 -1.69 -19.51 -7.71
C VAL A 41 -1.39 -20.64 -6.73
N LYS A 42 -0.22 -21.29 -6.86
CA LYS A 42 0.21 -22.37 -5.96
C LYS A 42 0.25 -21.95 -4.49
N ASP A 43 0.77 -20.75 -4.22
CA ASP A 43 1.01 -20.30 -2.85
C ASP A 43 -0.30 -19.78 -2.19
N ASN A 44 -1.30 -19.32 -2.96
CA ASN A 44 -2.43 -18.57 -2.40
C ASN A 44 -3.81 -19.18 -2.66
N ALA A 45 -4.04 -19.81 -3.82
CA ALA A 45 -5.38 -20.26 -4.22
C ALA A 45 -5.88 -21.41 -3.33
N ILE A 46 -7.16 -21.36 -2.95
CA ILE A 46 -7.83 -22.43 -2.20
C ILE A 46 -7.95 -23.69 -3.08
N HIS A 47 -8.31 -23.49 -4.35
CA HIS A 47 -8.39 -24.53 -5.35
C HIS A 47 -7.51 -24.14 -6.54
N SER A 48 -6.37 -24.81 -6.69
CA SER A 48 -5.48 -24.57 -7.82
C SER A 48 -5.90 -25.41 -9.02
N PRO A 49 -6.19 -24.79 -10.19
CA PRO A 49 -6.33 -25.53 -11.45
C PRO A 49 -5.03 -26.28 -11.79
N SER A 50 -5.13 -27.20 -12.76
CA SER A 50 -3.94 -27.89 -13.26
C SER A 50 -2.95 -26.89 -13.88
N SER A 51 -1.65 -27.19 -13.77
CA SER A 51 -0.62 -26.30 -14.34
C SER A 51 -0.78 -26.13 -15.86
N GLY A 52 -1.23 -27.15 -16.58
CA GLY A 52 -1.50 -27.05 -18.02
C GLY A 52 -2.55 -25.99 -18.34
N HIS A 53 -3.67 -26.00 -17.62
CA HIS A 53 -4.73 -25.00 -17.78
C HIS A 53 -4.24 -23.58 -17.46
N LEU A 54 -3.45 -23.41 -16.40
CA LEU A 54 -2.88 -22.10 -16.05
C LEU A 54 -1.89 -21.60 -17.12
N VAL A 55 -1.12 -22.49 -17.73
CA VAL A 55 -0.21 -22.14 -18.83
C VAL A 55 -1.01 -21.66 -20.05
N GLU A 56 -2.10 -22.36 -20.41
CA GLU A 56 -2.97 -21.98 -21.52
C GLU A 56 -3.64 -20.61 -21.29
N GLU A 57 -4.19 -20.35 -20.09
CA GLU A 57 -4.75 -19.05 -19.72
C GLU A 57 -3.70 -17.93 -19.84
N TRP A 58 -2.49 -18.19 -19.33
CA TRP A 58 -1.40 -17.21 -19.38
C TRP A 58 -0.95 -16.93 -20.82
N GLN A 59 -0.85 -17.96 -21.66
CA GLN A 59 -0.48 -17.81 -23.07
C GLN A 59 -1.52 -17.02 -23.86
N ALA A 60 -2.81 -17.29 -23.62
CA ALA A 60 -3.90 -16.54 -24.22
C ALA A 60 -3.83 -15.05 -23.84
N ALA A 61 -3.65 -14.75 -22.54
CA ALA A 61 -3.49 -13.37 -22.08
C ALA A 61 -2.21 -12.72 -22.65
N ASN A 62 -1.09 -13.43 -22.70
CA ASN A 62 0.16 -12.91 -23.26
C ASN A 62 0.01 -12.55 -24.74
N LYS A 63 -0.75 -13.33 -25.53
CA LYS A 63 -1.06 -12.97 -26.92
C LYS A 63 -1.82 -11.64 -27.01
N ILE A 64 -2.85 -11.45 -26.18
CA ILE A 64 -3.60 -10.18 -26.11
C ILE A 64 -2.67 -9.03 -25.72
N VAL A 65 -1.78 -9.24 -24.75
CA VAL A 65 -0.77 -8.25 -24.36
C VAL A 65 0.10 -7.83 -25.54
N ARG A 66 0.57 -8.78 -26.37
CA ARG A 66 1.39 -8.48 -27.57
C ARG A 66 0.62 -7.71 -28.64
N GLU A 67 -0.69 -7.92 -28.74
CA GLU A 67 -1.56 -7.14 -29.63
C GLU A 67 -1.68 -5.70 -29.11
N LEU A 68 -1.97 -5.54 -27.81
CA LEU A 68 -2.07 -4.23 -27.15
C LEU A 68 -0.75 -3.45 -27.16
N GLU A 69 0.41 -4.09 -27.06
CA GLU A 69 1.72 -3.46 -27.22
C GLU A 69 1.88 -2.74 -28.55
N LYS A 70 1.25 -3.25 -29.62
CA LYS A 70 1.31 -2.66 -30.95
C LYS A 70 0.22 -1.60 -31.13
N GLU A 71 -1.00 -1.91 -30.72
CA GLU A 71 -2.17 -1.06 -30.95
C GLU A 71 -2.23 0.15 -30.02
N GLN A 72 -1.71 0.01 -28.81
CA GLN A 72 -1.78 1.03 -27.74
C GLN A 72 -0.38 1.49 -27.30
N ALA A 73 0.61 1.40 -28.19
CA ALA A 73 1.96 1.89 -27.92
C ALA A 73 1.92 3.37 -27.50
N GLY A 74 2.59 3.70 -26.40
CA GLY A 74 2.66 5.05 -25.84
C GLY A 74 1.39 5.52 -25.12
N LEU A 75 0.36 4.67 -24.95
CA LEU A 75 -0.90 5.07 -24.30
C LEU A 75 -0.69 5.60 -22.86
N ALA A 76 0.31 5.09 -22.15
CA ALA A 76 0.68 5.53 -20.80
C ALA A 76 1.55 6.80 -20.76
N ASP A 77 2.02 7.29 -21.91
CA ASP A 77 2.99 8.38 -21.96
C ASP A 77 2.31 9.76 -21.95
N ASN A 78 2.79 10.67 -21.10
CA ASN A 78 2.24 12.01 -20.88
C ASN A 78 0.74 11.95 -20.48
N PRO A 79 0.40 11.30 -19.35
CA PRO A 79 -0.96 11.36 -18.79
C PRO A 79 -1.32 12.79 -18.39
N SER A 80 -2.63 13.09 -18.34
CA SER A 80 -3.09 14.38 -17.82
C SER A 80 -2.78 14.46 -16.31
N ILE A 81 -2.18 15.58 -15.90
CA ILE A 81 -1.91 15.93 -14.52
C ILE A 81 -2.41 17.36 -14.37
N GLU A 82 -3.60 17.52 -13.80
CA GLU A 82 -4.28 18.81 -13.67
C GLU A 82 -4.21 19.24 -12.20
N PRO A 83 -3.44 20.28 -11.84
CA PRO A 83 -3.32 20.74 -10.46
C PRO A 83 -4.69 21.00 -9.83
N VAL A 84 -4.85 20.60 -8.58
CA VAL A 84 -6.02 21.00 -7.79
C VAL A 84 -5.91 22.51 -7.51
N ASP A 85 -7.03 23.23 -7.59
CA ASP A 85 -7.09 24.66 -7.27
C ASP A 85 -6.49 24.90 -5.87
N PRO A 86 -5.49 25.79 -5.72
CA PRO A 86 -4.90 26.09 -4.41
C PRO A 86 -5.89 26.61 -3.38
N GLU A 87 -7.00 27.21 -3.81
CA GLU A 87 -8.07 27.70 -2.94
C GLU A 87 -9.13 26.62 -2.62
N ASN A 88 -8.94 25.38 -3.09
CA ASN A 88 -9.84 24.28 -2.77
C ASN A 88 -9.79 23.94 -1.28
N GLU A 89 -10.94 24.02 -0.61
CA GLU A 89 -11.04 23.81 0.85
C GLU A 89 -10.55 22.41 1.29
N LEU A 90 -10.83 21.36 0.50
CA LEU A 90 -10.40 19.99 0.82
C LEU A 90 -8.88 19.83 0.71
N LEU A 91 -8.27 20.52 -0.26
CA LEU A 91 -6.81 20.56 -0.37
C LEU A 91 -6.19 21.28 0.82
N LEU A 92 -6.71 22.46 1.17
CA LEU A 92 -6.22 23.24 2.31
C LEU A 92 -6.33 22.46 3.63
N GLU A 93 -7.43 21.73 3.82
CA GLU A 93 -7.63 20.80 4.94
C GLU A 93 -6.58 19.68 4.93
N PHE A 94 -6.41 19.01 3.79
CA PHE A 94 -5.46 17.90 3.62
C PHE A 94 -4.01 18.31 3.90
N LEU A 95 -3.60 19.50 3.47
CA LEU A 95 -2.24 20.02 3.69
C LEU A 95 -1.93 20.34 5.17
N GLN A 96 -2.93 20.34 6.06
CA GLN A 96 -2.71 20.42 7.50
C GLN A 96 -2.35 19.08 8.13
N VAL A 97 -2.51 17.96 7.41
CA VAL A 97 -2.18 16.63 7.94
C VAL A 97 -0.65 16.50 8.12
N PRO A 98 -0.14 16.27 9.33
CA PRO A 98 1.31 16.23 9.57
C PRO A 98 2.06 15.22 8.70
N LEU A 99 1.42 14.07 8.44
CA LEU A 99 2.01 13.00 7.64
C LEU A 99 2.34 13.43 6.20
N VAL A 100 1.57 14.36 5.64
CA VAL A 100 1.82 14.91 4.28
C VAL A 100 3.18 15.61 4.25
N ARG A 101 3.45 16.46 5.24
CA ARG A 101 4.69 17.25 5.32
C ARG A 101 5.93 16.40 5.54
N HIS A 102 5.80 15.28 6.27
CA HIS A 102 6.93 14.41 6.58
C HIS A 102 7.19 13.34 5.52
N SER A 103 6.15 12.88 4.80
CA SER A 103 6.28 11.73 3.89
C SER A 103 6.54 12.12 2.44
N PHE A 104 6.30 13.39 2.06
CA PHE A 104 6.36 13.84 0.66
C PHE A 104 7.22 15.10 0.50
N ASN A 105 8.42 15.09 1.08
CA ASN A 105 9.34 16.25 1.11
C ASN A 105 10.68 16.01 0.40
N THR A 106 10.88 14.85 -0.23
CA THR A 106 12.16 14.48 -0.88
C THR A 106 12.31 15.08 -2.28
N VAL A 107 11.21 15.22 -3.02
CA VAL A 107 11.19 15.71 -4.41
C VAL A 107 10.01 16.66 -4.61
N PRO A 108 10.01 17.50 -5.68
CA PRO A 108 8.86 18.35 -5.99
C PRO A 108 7.57 17.53 -6.03
N THR A 109 6.57 17.98 -5.28
CA THR A 109 5.32 17.25 -5.08
C THR A 109 4.14 18.20 -5.18
N GLU A 110 3.08 17.76 -5.84
CA GLU A 110 1.81 18.48 -5.93
C GLU A 110 0.62 17.55 -5.69
N VAL A 111 -0.56 18.14 -5.46
CA VAL A 111 -1.84 17.41 -5.52
C VAL A 111 -2.52 17.77 -6.82
N ALA A 112 -2.79 16.76 -7.64
CA ALA A 112 -3.37 16.94 -8.96
C ALA A 112 -4.44 15.89 -9.23
N TYR A 113 -5.40 16.23 -10.08
CA TYR A 113 -6.29 15.27 -10.69
C TYR A 113 -5.56 14.50 -11.79
N VAL A 114 -5.64 13.18 -11.72
CA VAL A 114 -4.99 12.25 -12.67
C VAL A 114 -6.00 11.32 -13.30
N ASP A 115 -5.72 10.88 -14.53
CA ASP A 115 -6.53 9.89 -15.24
C ASP A 115 -6.12 8.47 -14.85
N LEU A 116 -7.02 7.77 -14.15
CA LEU A 116 -6.87 6.39 -13.73
C LEU A 116 -6.62 5.43 -14.91
N ASP A 117 -7.16 5.71 -16.11
CA ASP A 117 -6.96 4.85 -17.30
C ASP A 117 -5.49 4.79 -17.73
N ARG A 118 -4.75 5.87 -17.45
CA ARG A 118 -3.41 6.10 -17.96
C ARG A 118 -2.32 5.85 -16.92
N MET A 119 -2.70 5.45 -15.70
CA MET A 119 -1.74 5.10 -14.65
C MET A 119 -1.09 3.75 -14.92
N VAL A 120 0.24 3.73 -14.84
CA VAL A 120 1.05 2.50 -14.83
C VAL A 120 0.93 1.83 -13.45
N VAL A 121 0.80 0.51 -13.42
CA VAL A 121 0.71 -0.26 -12.17
C VAL A 121 1.82 -1.30 -12.08
N TYR A 122 2.37 -1.48 -10.88
CA TYR A 122 3.36 -2.53 -10.59
C TYR A 122 2.79 -3.71 -9.81
N GLN A 123 1.68 -3.49 -9.09
CA GLN A 123 1.02 -4.57 -8.37
C GLN A 123 0.35 -5.49 -9.39
N HIS A 124 0.51 -6.80 -9.20
CA HIS A 124 -0.13 -7.77 -10.08
C HIS A 124 -1.53 -8.14 -9.58
N HIS A 125 -1.89 -7.80 -8.34
CA HIS A 125 -3.10 -8.29 -7.72
C HIS A 125 -3.87 -7.24 -6.93
N ILE A 126 -5.17 -7.48 -6.80
CA ILE A 126 -6.13 -6.64 -6.08
C ILE A 126 -7.00 -7.56 -5.22
N ASP A 127 -7.11 -7.27 -3.92
CA ASP A 127 -8.09 -7.87 -3.03
C ASP A 127 -9.48 -7.30 -3.36
N LEU A 128 -10.29 -8.10 -4.05
CA LEU A 128 -11.64 -7.73 -4.46
C LEU A 128 -12.60 -7.69 -3.26
N THR A 129 -12.33 -8.45 -2.20
CA THR A 129 -13.13 -8.42 -0.97
C THR A 129 -12.98 -7.07 -0.28
N PHE A 130 -11.76 -6.54 -0.20
CA PHE A 130 -11.49 -5.21 0.32
C PHE A 130 -12.06 -4.10 -0.58
N VAL A 131 -11.96 -4.26 -1.91
CA VAL A 131 -12.60 -3.34 -2.87
C VAL A 131 -14.11 -3.25 -2.64
N GLU A 132 -14.80 -4.37 -2.46
CA GLU A 132 -16.25 -4.37 -2.21
C GLU A 132 -16.60 -3.68 -0.88
N GLN A 133 -15.77 -3.81 0.16
CA GLN A 133 -15.94 -3.06 1.40
C GLN A 133 -15.79 -1.55 1.18
N LEU A 134 -14.84 -1.13 0.35
CA LEU A 134 -14.64 0.27 0.00
C LEU A 134 -15.82 0.81 -0.81
N LYS A 135 -16.28 0.09 -1.85
CA LYS A 135 -17.44 0.47 -2.66
C LYS A 135 -18.71 0.62 -1.82
N ARG A 136 -18.95 -0.28 -0.87
CA ARG A 136 -20.10 -0.17 0.05
C ARG A 136 -20.05 1.10 0.90
N LYS A 137 -18.86 1.58 1.28
CA LYS A 137 -18.70 2.84 2.03
C LYS A 137 -18.92 4.07 1.15
N LEU A 138 -18.48 4.02 -0.11
CA LEU A 138 -18.59 5.13 -1.07
C LEU A 138 -19.99 5.23 -1.69
N GLY A 139 -20.75 4.14 -1.70
CA GLY A 139 -22.00 4.07 -2.45
C GLY A 139 -21.78 3.98 -3.97
N PRO A 140 -22.87 3.91 -4.76
CA PRO A 140 -22.80 3.68 -6.20
C PRO A 140 -22.42 4.91 -7.03
N SER A 141 -22.49 6.12 -6.46
CA SER A 141 -22.23 7.38 -7.15
C SER A 141 -21.64 8.40 -6.16
N PRO A 142 -20.37 8.23 -5.74
CA PRO A 142 -19.75 9.12 -4.79
C PRO A 142 -19.62 10.54 -5.35
N SER A 143 -19.84 11.53 -4.50
CA SER A 143 -19.60 12.95 -4.77
C SER A 143 -18.11 13.26 -4.93
N GLU A 144 -17.78 14.43 -5.47
CA GLU A 144 -16.38 14.88 -5.59
C GLU A 144 -15.66 14.93 -4.24
N GLU A 145 -16.34 15.37 -3.18
CA GLU A 145 -15.79 15.37 -1.83
C GLU A 145 -15.50 13.95 -1.33
N GLU A 146 -16.43 13.01 -1.53
CA GLU A 146 -16.23 11.60 -1.15
C GLU A 146 -15.08 10.97 -1.94
N ILE A 147 -14.95 11.27 -3.22
CA ILE A 147 -13.83 10.83 -4.07
C ILE A 147 -12.51 11.41 -3.52
N PHE A 148 -12.49 12.71 -3.19
CA PHE A 148 -11.31 13.37 -2.65
C PHE A 148 -10.88 12.74 -1.32
N ARG A 149 -11.79 12.62 -0.36
CA ARG A 149 -11.52 12.04 0.96
C ARG A 149 -11.18 10.55 0.88
N ALA A 150 -11.70 9.83 -0.11
CA ALA A 150 -11.30 8.46 -0.37
C ALA A 150 -9.83 8.38 -0.79
N CYS A 151 -9.38 9.27 -1.68
CA CYS A 151 -8.01 9.28 -2.20
C CYS A 151 -7.00 9.88 -1.20
N LEU A 152 -7.36 10.99 -0.56
CA LEU A 152 -6.51 11.83 0.28
C LEU A 152 -7.20 12.09 1.63
N PRO A 153 -7.33 11.06 2.49
CA PRO A 153 -8.02 11.18 3.77
C PRO A 153 -7.29 12.13 4.74
N SER A 154 -8.04 13.04 5.37
CA SER A 154 -7.52 13.95 6.40
C SER A 154 -7.24 13.24 7.74
N ALA A 155 -7.91 12.11 7.99
CA ALA A 155 -7.77 11.33 9.21
C ALA A 155 -7.16 9.95 8.93
N PRO A 156 -6.20 9.48 9.73
CA PRO A 156 -5.65 8.15 9.58
C PRO A 156 -6.72 7.10 9.91
N SER A 157 -6.98 6.21 8.96
CA SER A 157 -7.65 4.94 9.24
C SER A 157 -6.60 3.96 9.71
N LEU A 158 -6.64 3.56 10.99
CA LEU A 158 -5.76 2.54 11.54
C LEU A 158 -6.47 1.18 11.49
N PRO A 159 -5.98 0.24 10.66
CA PRO A 159 -6.42 -1.14 10.73
C PRO A 159 -6.19 -1.71 12.14
N PRO A 160 -7.01 -2.68 12.59
CA PRO A 160 -6.81 -3.31 13.88
C PRO A 160 -5.44 -4.00 13.94
N VAL A 161 -4.74 -3.83 15.06
CA VAL A 161 -3.45 -4.48 15.33
C VAL A 161 -3.56 -5.20 16.67
N LYS A 162 -3.13 -6.46 16.69
CA LYS A 162 -2.84 -7.20 17.92
C LYS A 162 -1.34 -7.34 18.03
N TRP A 163 -0.79 -7.13 19.22
CA TRP A 163 0.64 -7.34 19.43
C TRP A 163 0.91 -7.86 20.83
N THR A 164 2.03 -8.56 20.97
CA THR A 164 2.44 -9.17 22.23
C THR A 164 3.95 -9.33 22.29
N ARG A 165 4.48 -9.40 23.51
CA ARG A 165 5.85 -9.81 23.77
C ARG A 165 5.89 -11.33 23.88
N THR A 166 6.56 -12.00 22.96
CA THR A 166 6.66 -13.46 22.94
C THR A 166 7.91 -13.98 23.66
N HIS A 167 8.95 -13.17 23.74
CA HIS A 167 10.19 -13.45 24.47
C HIS A 167 10.77 -12.15 25.05
N ARG A 168 11.84 -12.22 25.85
CA ARG A 168 12.45 -11.05 26.50
C ARG A 168 12.78 -9.93 25.51
N ASP A 169 13.21 -10.26 24.31
CA ASP A 169 13.74 -9.37 23.28
C ASP A 169 12.89 -9.38 22.00
N THR A 170 11.75 -10.08 22.00
CA THR A 170 10.94 -10.31 20.80
C THR A 170 9.50 -9.84 21.00
N PHE A 171 9.06 -8.97 20.08
CA PHE A 171 7.69 -8.49 19.98
C PHE A 171 7.09 -8.88 18.63
N VAL A 172 5.84 -9.33 18.64
CA VAL A 172 5.11 -9.75 17.44
C VAL A 172 3.86 -8.91 17.30
N PHE A 173 3.69 -8.30 16.12
CA PHE A 173 2.52 -7.53 15.70
C PHE A 173 1.80 -8.30 14.59
N VAL A 174 0.47 -8.33 14.63
CA VAL A 174 -0.40 -9.00 13.66
C VAL A 174 -1.55 -8.08 13.27
N SER A 175 -1.78 -7.92 11.97
CA SER A 175 -2.89 -7.13 11.42
C SER A 175 -3.49 -7.82 10.19
N PRO A 176 -4.80 -7.66 9.90
CA PRO A 176 -5.37 -8.08 8.63
C PRO A 176 -4.99 -7.16 7.45
N SER A 177 -4.32 -6.03 7.69
CA SER A 177 -3.84 -5.15 6.63
C SER A 177 -2.44 -5.55 6.17
N ASP A 178 -2.26 -5.68 4.85
CA ASP A 178 -0.96 -5.96 4.24
C ASP A 178 0.04 -4.81 4.35
N ASP A 179 -0.41 -3.61 4.75
CA ASP A 179 0.41 -2.41 4.87
C ASP A 179 1.20 -2.32 6.18
N MET A 180 0.94 -3.23 7.14
CA MET A 180 1.65 -3.24 8.41
C MET A 180 3.15 -3.51 8.21
N ARG A 181 3.98 -2.62 8.74
CA ARG A 181 5.43 -2.62 8.52
C ARG A 181 6.20 -2.03 9.70
N PHE A 182 7.49 -2.33 9.76
CA PHE A 182 8.43 -1.64 10.63
C PHE A 182 8.67 -0.23 10.07
N LEU A 183 8.54 0.79 10.93
CA LEU A 183 8.70 2.19 10.58
C LEU A 183 10.10 2.74 10.94
N GLY A 184 10.92 1.93 11.60
CA GLY A 184 12.28 2.30 11.99
C GLY A 184 12.48 2.36 13.50
N ALA A 185 13.75 2.54 13.87
CA ALA A 185 14.13 2.89 15.23
C ALA A 185 14.17 4.42 15.37
N MET A 186 13.78 4.93 16.53
CA MET A 186 13.82 6.36 16.84
C MET A 186 14.37 6.57 18.25
N GLN A 187 15.16 7.63 18.41
CA GLN A 187 15.52 8.12 19.73
C GLN A 187 14.30 8.83 20.33
N MET A 188 14.01 8.51 21.59
CA MET A 188 12.95 9.12 22.37
C MET A 188 13.51 9.60 23.71
N GLU A 189 12.98 10.71 24.18
CA GLU A 189 13.25 11.23 25.52
C GLU A 189 12.17 10.78 26.50
N ALA A 190 12.45 10.88 27.80
CA ALA A 190 11.55 10.42 28.85
C ALA A 190 10.16 11.10 28.76
N GLU A 191 10.11 12.36 28.34
CA GLU A 191 8.89 13.17 28.20
C GLU A 191 7.98 12.66 27.08
N ASN A 192 8.49 11.83 26.16
CA ASN A 192 7.69 11.23 25.10
C ASN A 192 6.84 10.04 25.60
N ILE A 193 7.11 9.52 26.80
CA ILE A 193 6.38 8.39 27.39
C ILE A 193 5.36 8.93 28.40
N LYS A 194 4.09 8.90 28.01
CA LYS A 194 2.97 9.29 28.89
C LYS A 194 2.39 8.08 29.60
N ASP A 195 1.96 8.28 30.84
CA ASP A 195 1.16 7.32 31.61
C ASP A 195 1.83 5.94 31.83
N TYR A 196 3.15 5.86 31.69
CA TYR A 196 3.93 4.66 31.95
C TYR A 196 5.18 5.02 32.77
N PRO A 197 5.23 4.69 34.07
CA PRO A 197 6.37 5.04 34.90
C PRO A 197 7.62 4.27 34.43
N PRO A 198 8.75 4.95 34.23
CA PRO A 198 9.97 4.27 33.82
C PRO A 198 10.49 3.35 34.94
N PRO A 199 11.20 2.27 34.60
CA PRO A 199 11.75 1.33 35.58
C PRO A 199 12.92 1.91 36.41
N GLY A 200 13.34 3.15 36.14
CA GLY A 200 14.42 3.87 36.82
C GLY A 200 14.64 5.25 36.21
N ASN A 201 15.77 5.88 36.54
CA ASN A 201 16.18 7.14 35.92
C ASN A 201 16.63 6.87 34.48
N LEU A 202 15.83 7.32 33.52
CA LEU A 202 16.13 7.13 32.10
C LEU A 202 17.26 8.07 31.66
N ALA A 203 18.25 7.52 30.96
CA ALA A 203 19.22 8.31 30.19
C ALA A 203 18.75 8.56 28.74
N GLY A 204 17.80 7.76 28.25
CA GLY A 204 17.24 7.83 26.91
C GLY A 204 16.44 6.56 26.59
N VAL A 205 15.60 6.61 25.56
CA VAL A 205 14.79 5.47 25.12
C VAL A 205 15.01 5.22 23.63
N VAL A 206 15.17 3.94 23.25
CA VAL A 206 15.13 3.50 21.85
C VAL A 206 13.73 2.99 21.54
N GLY A 207 12.98 3.75 20.74
CA GLY A 207 11.69 3.35 20.22
C GLY A 207 11.82 2.50 18.96
N LEU A 208 11.17 1.35 18.90
CA LEU A 208 11.09 0.50 17.70
C LEU A 208 9.66 0.56 17.16
N ALA A 209 9.43 1.39 16.14
CA ALA A 209 8.08 1.71 15.69
C ALA A 209 7.56 0.69 14.67
N VAL A 210 6.35 0.17 14.91
CA VAL A 210 5.59 -0.66 13.97
C VAL A 210 4.25 0.01 13.72
N GLY A 211 3.86 0.10 12.46
CA GLY A 211 2.63 0.78 12.08
C GLY A 211 2.32 0.59 10.61
N PHE A 212 1.77 1.63 10.00
CA PHE A 212 1.26 1.63 8.63
C PHE A 212 1.88 2.79 7.84
N GLY A 213 1.94 2.65 6.53
CA GLY A 213 2.34 3.73 5.65
C GLY A 213 1.25 4.80 5.55
N SER A 214 1.56 5.90 4.86
CA SER A 214 0.54 6.89 4.51
C SER A 214 -0.47 6.25 3.57
N ASN A 215 -1.73 6.16 3.99
CA ASN A 215 -2.81 5.68 3.14
C ASN A 215 -3.31 6.79 2.20
N PHE A 216 -2.42 7.47 1.48
CA PHE A 216 -2.79 8.45 0.44
C PHE A 216 -2.58 7.84 -0.94
N LEU A 217 -3.52 8.11 -1.86
CA LEU A 217 -3.34 7.80 -3.27
C LEU A 217 -2.18 8.66 -3.77
N ASN A 218 -1.08 8.02 -4.15
CA ASN A 218 0.09 8.72 -4.65
C ASN A 218 0.72 7.99 -5.82
N ALA A 219 1.35 8.79 -6.66
CA ALA A 219 1.98 8.35 -7.89
C ALA A 219 3.32 9.06 -8.08
N ILE A 220 4.22 8.39 -8.80
CA ILE A 220 5.51 8.92 -9.19
C ILE A 220 5.44 9.25 -10.68
N TYR A 221 5.65 10.50 -11.03
CA TYR A 221 5.80 10.94 -12.41
C TYR A 221 7.29 11.00 -12.77
N THR A 222 7.69 10.18 -13.74
CA THR A 222 9.06 10.16 -14.24
C THR A 222 9.10 9.64 -15.67
N GLU A 223 10.04 10.13 -16.48
CA GLU A 223 10.22 9.71 -17.87
C GLU A 223 8.89 9.61 -18.67
N LYS A 224 8.03 10.63 -18.50
CA LYS A 224 6.72 10.75 -19.15
C LYS A 224 5.65 9.79 -18.64
N ARG A 225 5.89 8.98 -17.62
CA ARG A 225 4.89 8.03 -17.09
C ARG A 225 4.53 8.34 -15.66
N LEU A 226 3.26 8.07 -15.35
CA LEU A 226 2.71 8.19 -14.01
C LEU A 226 2.49 6.79 -13.43
N ILE A 227 3.36 6.39 -12.50
CA ILE A 227 3.29 5.08 -11.84
C ILE A 227 2.49 5.22 -10.55
N LEU A 228 1.40 4.46 -10.43
CA LEU A 228 0.64 4.36 -9.19
C LEU A 228 1.51 3.69 -8.12
N ASN A 229 1.94 4.47 -7.14
CA ASN A 229 2.88 4.02 -6.11
C ASN A 229 2.13 3.45 -4.88
N ASN A 230 1.03 4.10 -4.49
CA ASN A 230 0.12 3.59 -3.46
C ASN A 230 -1.34 3.86 -3.80
N GLY A 231 -2.23 3.00 -3.31
CA GLY A 231 -3.68 3.15 -3.41
C GLY A 231 -4.35 2.35 -4.53
N SER A 232 -3.73 1.28 -5.03
CA SER A 232 -4.27 0.40 -6.09
C SER A 232 -5.71 -0.07 -5.84
N HIS A 233 -6.04 -0.49 -4.62
CA HIS A 233 -7.41 -0.91 -4.28
C HIS A 233 -8.42 0.25 -4.37
N ARG A 234 -8.02 1.47 -4.01
CA ARG A 234 -8.88 2.66 -4.12
C ARG A 234 -9.04 3.09 -5.56
N ALA A 235 -7.95 3.14 -6.31
CA ALA A 235 -7.98 3.42 -7.74
C ALA A 235 -8.87 2.40 -8.48
N TYR A 236 -8.74 1.11 -8.15
CA TYR A 236 -9.62 0.07 -8.68
C TYR A 236 -11.08 0.34 -8.29
N ALA A 237 -11.39 0.53 -7.01
CA ALA A 237 -12.77 0.70 -6.55
C ALA A 237 -13.46 1.92 -7.20
N LEU A 238 -12.77 3.07 -7.25
CA LEU A 238 -13.30 4.28 -7.87
C LEU A 238 -13.52 4.08 -9.38
N ARG A 239 -12.57 3.43 -10.05
CA ARG A 239 -12.70 3.11 -11.47
C ARG A 239 -13.82 2.13 -11.78
N ASP A 240 -14.03 1.14 -10.92
CA ASP A 240 -15.15 0.18 -11.00
C ASP A 240 -16.51 0.88 -10.79
N LEU A 241 -16.54 1.96 -10.03
CA LEU A 241 -17.70 2.86 -9.87
C LEU A 241 -17.85 3.86 -11.04
N GLY A 242 -17.01 3.77 -12.08
CA GLY A 242 -17.05 4.64 -13.26
C GLY A 242 -16.29 5.96 -13.12
N VAL A 243 -15.60 6.20 -12.00
CA VAL A 243 -14.76 7.39 -11.79
C VAL A 243 -13.44 7.20 -12.51
N THR A 244 -13.13 8.05 -13.49
CA THR A 244 -11.86 7.98 -14.25
C THR A 244 -10.84 9.01 -13.80
N ARG A 245 -11.29 10.13 -13.21
CA ARG A 245 -10.44 11.23 -12.76
C ARG A 245 -10.47 11.33 -11.24
N VAL A 246 -9.32 11.32 -10.58
CA VAL A 246 -9.22 11.32 -9.12
C VAL A 246 -8.08 12.22 -8.63
N PRO A 247 -8.19 12.83 -7.43
CA PRO A 247 -7.08 13.59 -6.85
C PRO A 247 -6.01 12.63 -6.32
N CYS A 248 -4.75 12.96 -6.56
CA CYS A 248 -3.59 12.14 -6.25
C CYS A 248 -2.42 13.04 -5.84
N ILE A 249 -1.61 12.59 -4.87
CA ILE A 249 -0.29 13.18 -4.68
C ILE A 249 0.61 12.73 -5.83
N VAL A 250 1.23 13.67 -6.53
CA VAL A 250 2.16 13.41 -7.63
C VAL A 250 3.55 13.85 -7.23
N GLN A 251 4.48 12.90 -7.14
CA GLN A 251 5.90 13.15 -6.90
C GLN A 251 6.64 13.19 -8.23
N HIS A 252 7.30 14.32 -8.53
CA HIS A 252 8.03 14.53 -9.78
C HIS A 252 9.49 14.11 -9.59
N VAL A 253 9.86 13.01 -10.24
CA VAL A 253 11.20 12.42 -10.13
C VAL A 253 12.01 12.71 -11.38
N SER A 254 13.15 13.37 -11.17
CA SER A 254 14.03 13.87 -12.23
C SER A 254 15.12 12.87 -12.62
N SER A 255 15.44 11.91 -11.75
CA SER A 255 16.52 10.94 -11.97
C SER A 255 16.16 9.53 -11.50
N ARG A 256 16.91 8.54 -12.00
CA ARG A 256 16.77 7.14 -11.55
C ARG A 256 17.23 6.93 -10.11
N ASP A 257 18.15 7.77 -9.63
CA ASP A 257 18.61 7.72 -8.24
C ASP A 257 17.47 8.16 -7.30
N GLU A 258 16.79 9.26 -7.60
CA GLU A 258 15.57 9.67 -6.88
C GLU A 258 14.47 8.59 -6.97
N LEU A 259 14.29 7.97 -8.15
CA LEU A 259 13.33 6.88 -8.30
C LEU A 259 13.65 5.70 -7.37
N SER A 260 14.92 5.34 -7.22
CA SER A 260 15.35 4.23 -6.37
C SER A 260 15.07 4.46 -4.88
N VAL A 261 15.01 5.73 -4.45
CA VAL A 261 14.69 6.12 -3.08
C VAL A 261 13.18 6.06 -2.80
N LEU A 262 12.36 6.45 -3.77
CA LEU A 262 10.93 6.67 -3.57
C LEU A 262 10.04 5.51 -4.02
N ALA A 263 10.44 4.80 -5.07
CA ALA A 263 9.63 3.76 -5.66
C ALA A 263 9.66 2.47 -4.81
N CYS A 264 8.59 1.68 -4.93
CA CYS A 264 8.61 0.34 -4.38
C CYS A 264 9.71 -0.52 -5.01
N THR A 265 10.16 -1.56 -4.30
CA THR A 265 11.23 -2.46 -4.75
C THR A 265 11.00 -3.04 -6.14
N ALA A 266 9.76 -3.40 -6.48
CA ALA A 266 9.45 -3.94 -7.81
C ALA A 266 9.78 -2.96 -8.95
N VAL A 267 9.48 -1.67 -8.75
CA VAL A 267 9.79 -0.62 -9.73
C VAL A 267 11.27 -0.30 -9.70
N ALA A 268 11.88 -0.14 -8.52
CA ALA A 268 13.30 0.19 -8.37
C ALA A 268 14.22 -0.88 -8.99
N ASP A 269 13.89 -2.17 -8.83
CA ASP A 269 14.69 -3.29 -9.34
C ASP A 269 14.58 -3.48 -10.86
N ALA A 270 13.44 -3.11 -11.45
CA ALA A 270 13.14 -3.37 -12.86
C ALA A 270 12.49 -2.16 -13.56
N PRO A 271 13.09 -0.96 -13.51
CA PRO A 271 12.36 0.25 -13.81
C PRO A 271 12.10 0.40 -15.33
N ASN A 272 12.92 -0.22 -16.19
CA ASN A 272 12.69 -0.24 -17.64
C ASN A 272 11.42 -1.01 -18.03
N PHE A 273 11.02 -2.03 -17.25
CA PHE A 273 9.78 -2.75 -17.50
C PHE A 273 8.54 -1.83 -17.36
N PHE A 274 8.62 -0.84 -16.48
CA PHE A 274 7.52 0.12 -16.25
C PHE A 274 7.65 1.38 -17.09
N LEU A 275 8.88 1.79 -17.42
CA LEU A 275 9.17 3.09 -18.03
C LEU A 275 9.46 3.04 -19.54
N GLN A 276 9.92 1.89 -20.06
CA GLN A 276 10.33 1.77 -21.47
C GLN A 276 9.49 0.77 -22.27
N ASP A 277 8.74 -0.12 -21.61
CA ASP A 277 7.82 -1.03 -22.31
C ASP A 277 6.83 -0.22 -23.15
N PRO A 278 6.60 -0.53 -24.45
CA PRO A 278 5.73 0.27 -25.31
C PRO A 278 4.32 0.50 -24.74
N ARG A 279 3.82 -0.44 -23.92
CA ARG A 279 2.49 -0.38 -23.31
C ARG A 279 2.56 -1.12 -21.96
N PRO A 280 3.03 -0.50 -20.87
CA PRO A 280 3.21 -1.19 -19.59
C PRO A 280 1.89 -1.72 -19.02
N MET A 281 1.93 -2.44 -17.89
CA MET A 281 0.70 -2.75 -17.14
C MET A 281 0.06 -1.44 -16.71
N MET A 282 -1.22 -1.28 -17.02
CA MET A 282 -1.99 -0.08 -16.69
C MET A 282 -3.15 -0.46 -15.77
N LEU A 283 -3.63 0.48 -14.95
CA LEU A 283 -4.76 0.21 -14.04
C LEU A 283 -5.99 -0.31 -14.79
N LYS A 284 -6.23 0.17 -16.01
CA LYS A 284 -7.33 -0.29 -16.86
C LYS A 284 -7.28 -1.78 -17.20
N ASP A 285 -6.10 -2.40 -17.15
CA ASP A 285 -5.93 -3.83 -17.44
C ASP A 285 -6.61 -4.71 -16.40
N TYR A 286 -6.78 -4.21 -15.17
CA TYR A 286 -7.54 -4.91 -14.15
C TYR A 286 -9.00 -5.11 -14.53
N PHE A 287 -9.53 -4.39 -15.53
CA PHE A 287 -10.92 -4.46 -15.97
C PHE A 287 -11.10 -5.27 -17.25
N ASP A 288 -10.02 -5.67 -17.92
CA ASP A 288 -10.09 -6.55 -19.09
C ASP A 288 -10.14 -8.02 -18.63
N PRO A 289 -11.26 -8.74 -18.80
CA PRO A 289 -11.37 -10.15 -18.38
C PRO A 289 -10.37 -11.07 -19.08
N ARG A 290 -9.77 -10.65 -20.21
CA ARG A 290 -8.75 -11.42 -20.94
C ARG A 290 -7.36 -11.26 -20.34
N LEU A 291 -7.14 -10.26 -19.49
CA LEU A 291 -5.84 -9.93 -18.89
C LEU A 291 -5.80 -10.24 -17.39
N ARG A 292 -6.85 -10.83 -16.83
CA ARG A 292 -6.97 -11.09 -15.40
C ARG A 292 -7.52 -12.48 -15.11
N LYS A 293 -7.16 -13.00 -13.94
CA LYS A 293 -7.79 -14.17 -13.32
C LYS A 293 -8.32 -13.79 -11.95
N VAL A 294 -9.58 -14.09 -11.69
CA VAL A 294 -10.18 -13.97 -10.35
C VAL A 294 -10.16 -15.35 -9.69
N MET A 295 -9.77 -15.41 -8.42
CA MET A 295 -9.72 -16.65 -7.66
C MET A 295 -9.94 -16.41 -6.17
N SER A 296 -10.52 -17.39 -5.49
CA SER A 296 -10.56 -17.44 -4.04
C SER A 296 -9.19 -17.84 -3.48
N ILE A 297 -8.64 -17.01 -2.60
CA ILE A 297 -7.36 -17.24 -1.93
C ILE A 297 -7.56 -17.39 -0.42
N HIS A 298 -6.61 -18.04 0.23
CA HIS A 298 -6.57 -18.11 1.69
C HIS A 298 -6.35 -16.72 2.26
N ARG A 299 -7.19 -16.33 3.23
CA ARG A 299 -6.98 -15.09 3.96
C ARG A 299 -5.67 -15.16 4.76
N ARG A 300 -4.85 -14.12 4.66
CA ARG A 300 -3.60 -14.00 5.41
C ARG A 300 -3.66 -12.80 6.36
N LEU A 301 -2.93 -12.91 7.47
CA LEU A 301 -2.63 -11.79 8.34
C LEU A 301 -1.17 -11.40 8.10
N ARG A 302 -0.91 -10.09 8.05
CA ARG A 302 0.45 -9.59 8.05
C ARG A 302 1.02 -9.72 9.46
N GLN A 303 2.22 -10.28 9.57
CA GLN A 303 2.97 -10.34 10.82
C GLN A 303 4.27 -9.54 10.69
N VAL A 304 4.55 -8.68 11.67
CA VAL A 304 5.84 -7.99 11.82
C VAL A 304 6.43 -8.45 13.15
N THR A 305 7.63 -9.02 13.10
CA THR A 305 8.36 -9.47 14.30
C THR A 305 9.57 -8.57 14.49
N VAL A 306 9.62 -7.90 15.64
CA VAL A 306 10.73 -7.04 16.04
C VAL A 306 11.57 -7.79 17.06
N LYS A 307 12.86 -7.91 16.78
CA LYS A 307 13.87 -8.46 17.68
C LYS A 307 14.97 -7.42 17.87
N PHE A 308 15.48 -7.29 19.09
CA PHE A 308 16.60 -6.40 19.39
C PHE A 308 17.63 -7.12 20.25
N ASP A 309 18.88 -6.65 20.18
CA ASP A 309 19.98 -7.16 20.99
C ASP A 309 20.62 -6.00 21.76
N VAL A 310 21.22 -6.29 22.91
CA VAL A 310 21.85 -5.31 23.80
C VAL A 310 23.20 -5.84 24.26
N ASP A 311 24.26 -5.25 23.71
CA ASP A 311 25.63 -5.51 24.11
C ASP A 311 26.12 -4.48 25.14
N VAL A 312 26.75 -4.96 26.21
CA VAL A 312 27.35 -4.12 27.25
C VAL A 312 28.85 -4.35 27.24
N THR A 313 29.62 -3.31 26.91
CA THR A 313 31.08 -3.32 26.95
C THR A 313 31.59 -2.08 27.67
N PHE A 314 32.75 -2.18 28.31
CA PHE A 314 33.42 -1.04 28.92
C PHE A 314 34.44 -0.48 27.92
N ALA A 315 34.32 0.81 27.61
CA ALA A 315 35.34 1.53 26.85
C ALA A 315 36.31 2.24 27.83
N PRO A 316 37.61 2.31 27.51
CA PRO A 316 38.54 3.11 28.30
C PRO A 316 38.16 4.59 28.21
N ALA A 317 38.26 5.30 29.34
CA ALA A 317 38.14 6.76 29.34
C ALA A 317 39.37 7.34 28.60
N ILE A 318 39.12 8.11 27.53
CA ILE A 318 40.15 8.91 26.84
C ILE A 318 40.04 10.35 27.33
#